data_AF-A0A1G2ELF2-F1
#
_entry.id   AF-A0A1G2ELF2-F1
#
_cell.length_a   1.000
_cell.length_b   1.000
_cell.length_c   1.000
_cell.angle_alpha   90.00
_cell.angle_beta   90.00
_cell.angle_gamma   90.00
#
_symmetry.space_group_name_H-M   'P 1'
#
loop_
_entity.id
_entity.type
_entity.pdbx_description
1 polymer ?
#
loop_
_entity_poly.entity_id
_entity_poly.type
_entity_poly.pdbx_seq_one_letter_code
_entity_poly.pdbx_strand_id
1 'polypeptide(L)'
;MTARLREAPEDTDKFFLWLKKESEKFWKTVSIDDSIFGFQIQKGTRWIRGLSEKEISDYEKSLGFPFPEAYKKYLRCMNGTDKETINVYGRSGEPYRYGPGFYSYPRDLDIIKTRIECNYRDFGTTAEKAEQEDIPHLIPIVSHRFLVADRCKANPVISIQGTDSILYSDSLESFLYYHVFEEKRSQPNLSRIKVRFWLR
;
A
#
# COMPACT_ATOMS: atom_id res chain seq x y z
N MET A 1 -0.37 18.30 -20.24
CA MET A 1 -0.35 17.07 -21.06
C MET A 1 -1.30 16.08 -20.43
N THR A 2 -2.41 15.78 -21.08
CA THR A 2 -3.29 14.66 -20.71
C THR A 2 -2.48 13.38 -20.90
N ALA A 3 -2.04 12.76 -19.80
CA ALA A 3 -1.48 11.42 -19.85
C ALA A 3 -2.56 10.52 -20.48
N ARG A 4 -2.25 9.86 -21.60
CA ARG A 4 -3.07 8.72 -22.04
C ARG A 4 -3.08 7.74 -20.86
N LEU A 5 -4.28 7.35 -20.43
CA LEU A 5 -4.46 6.23 -19.49
C LEU A 5 -3.58 5.09 -19.98
N ARG A 6 -2.70 4.59 -19.12
CA ARG A 6 -1.84 3.48 -19.50
C ARG A 6 -2.71 2.23 -19.54
N GLU A 7 -2.77 1.56 -20.69
CA GLU A 7 -3.54 0.32 -20.82
C GLU A 7 -2.92 -0.77 -19.94
N ALA A 8 -3.51 -0.97 -18.76
CA ALA A 8 -3.13 -2.00 -17.81
C ALA A 8 -3.74 -3.35 -18.22
N PRO A 9 -3.00 -4.46 -18.11
CA PRO A 9 -3.58 -5.79 -18.32
C PRO A 9 -4.69 -6.08 -17.31
N GLU A 10 -5.81 -6.66 -17.77
CA GLU A 10 -6.89 -7.15 -16.88
C GLU A 10 -6.48 -8.42 -16.13
N ASP A 11 -5.56 -9.20 -16.70
CA ASP A 11 -5.02 -10.41 -16.07
C ASP A 11 -4.08 -10.04 -14.90
N THR A 12 -4.45 -10.43 -13.67
CA THR A 12 -3.71 -10.10 -12.44
C THR A 12 -2.25 -10.55 -12.49
N ASP A 13 -1.95 -11.71 -13.08
CA ASP A 13 -0.57 -12.22 -13.14
C ASP A 13 0.31 -11.36 -14.05
N LYS A 14 -0.25 -10.86 -15.15
CA LYS A 14 0.42 -9.89 -16.03
C LYS A 14 0.42 -8.48 -15.46
N PHE A 15 -0.59 -8.10 -14.69
CA PHE A 15 -0.73 -6.75 -14.14
C PHE A 15 0.48 -6.35 -13.30
N PHE A 16 0.91 -7.18 -12.34
CA PHE A 16 2.02 -6.81 -11.46
C PHE A 16 3.37 -6.71 -12.19
N LEU A 17 3.62 -7.57 -13.18
CA LEU A 17 4.80 -7.49 -14.04
C LEU A 17 4.80 -6.21 -14.89
N TRP A 18 3.63 -5.89 -15.47
CA TRP A 18 3.43 -4.65 -16.23
C TRP A 18 3.62 -3.43 -15.33
N LEU A 19 2.99 -3.41 -14.15
CA LEU A 19 3.05 -2.31 -13.20
C LEU A 19 4.49 -2.04 -12.80
N LYS A 20 5.25 -3.08 -12.43
CA LYS A 20 6.68 -2.95 -12.08
C LYS A 20 7.46 -2.26 -13.20
N LYS A 21 7.32 -2.74 -14.45
CA LYS A 21 8.03 -2.19 -15.61
C LYS A 21 7.63 -0.75 -15.92
N GLU A 22 6.33 -0.46 -15.94
CA GLU A 22 5.81 0.83 -16.35
C GLU A 22 5.99 1.93 -15.29
N SER A 23 5.90 1.56 -14.02
CA SER A 23 6.21 2.45 -12.89
C SER A 23 7.68 2.82 -12.83
N GLU A 24 8.61 1.89 -13.02
CA GLU A 24 10.04 2.19 -13.05
C GLU A 24 10.42 3.09 -14.24
N LYS A 25 9.73 2.97 -15.38
CA LYS A 25 9.88 3.94 -16.48
C LYS A 25 9.34 5.32 -16.09
N PHE A 26 8.18 5.37 -15.45
CA PHE A 26 7.58 6.62 -14.98
C PHE A 26 8.48 7.33 -13.96
N TRP A 27 8.99 6.61 -12.97
CA TRP A 27 9.87 7.16 -11.94
C TRP A 27 11.24 7.60 -12.45
N LYS A 28 11.66 7.23 -13.66
CA LYS A 28 12.85 7.84 -14.30
C LYS A 28 12.63 9.30 -14.66
N THR A 29 11.38 9.74 -14.83
CA THR A 29 11.04 11.08 -15.31
C THR A 29 10.36 11.96 -14.26
N VAL A 30 9.97 11.41 -13.09
CA VAL A 30 9.35 12.21 -12.03
C VAL A 30 10.32 13.26 -11.46
N SER A 31 9.75 14.38 -11.03
CA SER A 31 10.40 15.46 -10.30
C SER A 31 9.67 15.66 -8.99
N ILE A 32 10.39 16.07 -7.95
CA ILE A 32 9.78 16.48 -6.70
C ILE A 32 9.02 17.79 -6.93
N ASP A 33 7.74 17.80 -6.59
CA ASP A 33 6.93 19.01 -6.55
C ASP A 33 7.16 19.69 -5.19
N ASP A 34 7.85 20.83 -5.23
CA ASP A 34 8.21 21.58 -4.03
C ASP A 34 7.04 22.37 -3.43
N SER A 35 5.88 22.41 -4.11
CA SER A 35 4.69 23.13 -3.68
C SER A 35 3.72 22.30 -2.83
N ILE A 36 3.91 20.97 -2.77
CA ILE A 36 2.99 20.07 -2.06
C ILE A 36 3.58 19.51 -0.76
N PHE A 37 2.68 19.26 0.18
CA PHE A 37 2.96 18.46 1.36
C PHE A 37 2.80 16.98 1.06
N GLY A 38 3.62 16.16 1.69
CA GLY A 38 3.51 14.70 1.63
C GLY A 38 4.74 14.05 1.03
N PHE A 39 4.86 12.75 1.32
CA PHE A 39 5.96 11.93 0.85
C PHE A 39 5.81 11.61 -0.64
N GLN A 40 6.83 11.96 -1.42
CA GLN A 40 6.88 11.82 -2.87
C GLN A 40 7.93 10.79 -3.29
N ILE A 41 7.68 10.08 -4.39
CA ILE A 41 8.63 9.15 -4.98
C ILE A 41 9.77 9.91 -5.64
N GLN A 42 11.01 9.53 -5.32
CA GLN A 42 12.20 10.15 -5.90
C GLN A 42 12.49 9.65 -7.32
N LYS A 43 13.16 10.50 -8.11
CA LYS A 43 13.62 10.13 -9.45
C LYS A 43 14.53 8.90 -9.42
N GLY A 44 14.25 7.95 -10.31
CA GLY A 44 14.99 6.70 -10.46
C GLY A 44 14.76 5.68 -9.35
N THR A 45 13.69 5.81 -8.55
CA THR A 45 13.21 4.74 -7.68
C THR A 45 12.89 3.49 -8.49
N ARG A 46 13.17 2.33 -7.91
CA ARG A 46 12.83 1.01 -8.45
C ARG A 46 12.19 0.13 -7.40
N TRP A 47 11.56 -0.93 -7.86
CA TRP A 47 11.07 -1.97 -6.99
C TRP A 47 12.20 -2.92 -6.59
N ILE A 48 12.25 -3.30 -5.32
CA ILE A 48 13.10 -4.40 -4.85
C ILE A 48 12.63 -5.71 -5.51
N ARG A 49 13.54 -6.68 -5.63
CA ARG A 49 13.22 -8.02 -6.14
C ARG A 49 12.02 -8.62 -5.40
N GLY A 50 11.23 -9.43 -6.09
CA GLY A 50 10.16 -10.18 -5.46
C GLY A 50 10.67 -11.18 -4.41
N LEU A 51 9.74 -11.63 -3.57
CA LEU A 51 9.94 -12.65 -2.56
C LEU A 51 9.65 -14.04 -3.14
N SER A 52 10.43 -15.01 -2.69
CA SER A 52 10.16 -16.44 -2.88
C SER A 52 8.99 -16.90 -2.02
N GLU A 53 8.39 -18.07 -2.33
CA GLU A 53 7.32 -18.64 -1.50
C GLU A 53 7.75 -18.84 -0.04
N LYS A 54 9.03 -19.18 0.20
CA LYS A 54 9.56 -19.31 1.56
C LYS A 54 9.59 -17.94 2.27
N GLU A 55 10.08 -16.90 1.61
CA GLU A 55 10.11 -15.55 2.17
C GLU A 55 8.69 -15.01 2.44
N ILE A 56 7.73 -15.30 1.55
CA ILE A 56 6.31 -14.96 1.75
C ILE A 56 5.76 -15.71 2.98
N SER A 57 6.00 -17.02 3.07
CA SER A 57 5.56 -17.82 4.22
C SER A 57 6.16 -17.34 5.55
N ASP A 58 7.44 -16.96 5.54
CA ASP A 58 8.11 -16.42 6.72
C ASP A 58 7.55 -15.03 7.08
N TYR A 59 7.12 -14.24 6.10
CA TYR A 59 6.46 -12.95 6.32
C TYR A 59 5.04 -13.14 6.90
N GLU A 60 4.23 -14.05 6.37
CA GLU A 60 2.92 -14.42 6.94
C GLU A 60 3.06 -14.86 8.41
N LYS A 61 4.02 -15.73 8.71
CA LYS A 61 4.32 -16.16 10.10
C LYS A 61 4.74 -14.98 10.98
N SER A 62 5.50 -14.04 10.43
CA SER A 62 5.96 -12.86 11.18
C SER A 62 4.81 -11.92 11.56
N LEU A 63 3.73 -11.89 10.77
CA LEU A 63 2.52 -11.09 11.04
C LEU A 63 1.40 -11.88 11.72
N GLY A 64 1.45 -13.22 11.71
CA GLY A 64 0.50 -14.08 12.40
C GLY A 64 -0.77 -14.42 11.62
N PHE A 65 -0.87 -14.03 10.34
CA PHE A 65 -2.05 -14.29 9.51
C PHE A 65 -1.66 -14.52 8.03
N PRO A 66 -2.48 -15.27 7.27
CA PRO A 66 -2.22 -15.53 5.86
C PRO A 66 -2.52 -14.31 4.97
N PHE A 67 -1.80 -14.19 3.86
CA PHE A 67 -1.99 -13.11 2.90
C PHE A 67 -2.98 -13.48 1.79
N PRO A 68 -3.79 -12.52 1.30
CA PRO A 68 -4.66 -12.75 0.16
C PRO A 68 -3.82 -13.00 -1.10
N GLU A 69 -4.36 -13.78 -2.04
CA GLU A 69 -3.62 -14.23 -3.23
C GLU A 69 -3.11 -13.06 -4.07
N ALA A 70 -3.88 -11.98 -4.22
CA ALA A 70 -3.44 -10.77 -4.93
C ALA A 70 -2.17 -10.16 -4.31
N TYR A 71 -2.07 -10.15 -2.98
CA TYR A 71 -0.88 -9.62 -2.30
C TYR A 71 0.32 -10.56 -2.44
N LYS A 72 0.11 -11.87 -2.41
CA LYS A 72 1.19 -12.85 -2.69
C LYS A 72 1.70 -12.71 -4.13
N LYS A 73 0.81 -12.53 -5.11
CA LYS A 73 1.19 -12.24 -6.52
C LYS A 73 1.99 -10.95 -6.66
N TYR A 74 1.58 -9.89 -5.95
CA TYR A 74 2.36 -8.66 -5.84
C TYR A 74 3.76 -8.94 -5.27
N LEU A 75 3.86 -9.63 -4.14
CA LEU A 75 5.13 -9.94 -3.47
C LEU A 75 6.07 -10.80 -4.31
N ARG A 76 5.55 -11.75 -5.10
CA ARG A 76 6.35 -12.54 -6.05
C ARG A 76 7.02 -11.67 -7.12
N CYS A 77 6.41 -10.55 -7.49
CA CYS A 77 6.95 -9.63 -8.50
C CYS A 77 7.86 -8.55 -7.91
N MET A 78 7.52 -8.04 -6.73
CA MET A 78 8.17 -6.91 -6.10
C MET A 78 7.90 -6.80 -4.60
N ASN A 79 8.83 -6.18 -3.89
CA ASN A 79 8.81 -6.15 -2.43
C ASN A 79 9.20 -4.75 -1.91
N GLY A 80 8.34 -3.77 -2.17
CA GLY A 80 8.62 -2.37 -1.80
C GLY A 80 9.70 -1.70 -2.66
N THR A 81 10.06 -0.47 -2.31
CA THR A 81 10.95 0.38 -3.12
C THR A 81 12.38 0.44 -2.59
N ASP A 82 13.34 0.63 -3.50
CA ASP A 82 14.78 0.71 -3.20
C ASP A 82 15.22 2.07 -2.62
N LYS A 83 14.39 3.10 -2.77
CA LYS A 83 14.61 4.43 -2.20
C LYS A 83 13.50 4.82 -1.22
N GLU A 84 13.89 5.65 -0.28
CA GLU A 84 12.98 6.40 0.56
C GLU A 84 12.18 7.41 -0.27
N THR A 85 10.99 7.74 0.21
CA THR A 85 10.23 8.90 -0.24
C THR A 85 10.70 10.15 0.48
N ILE A 86 10.42 11.33 -0.09
CA ILE A 86 10.81 12.63 0.47
C ILE A 86 9.58 13.52 0.65
N ASN A 87 9.47 14.18 1.80
CA ASN A 87 8.52 15.26 2.03
C ASN A 87 9.28 16.58 2.15
N VAL A 88 9.02 17.50 1.21
CA VAL A 88 9.66 18.81 1.10
C VAL A 88 8.81 19.95 1.67
N TYR A 89 7.67 19.61 2.28
CA TYR A 89 6.78 20.52 3.01
C TYR A 89 6.34 21.77 2.26
N GLY A 90 6.10 21.69 0.94
CA GLY A 90 5.40 22.75 0.22
C GLY A 90 6.02 24.16 0.34
N ARG A 91 7.35 24.28 0.35
CA ARG A 91 8.09 25.54 0.59
C ARG A 91 7.83 26.20 1.96
N SER A 92 7.36 25.46 2.96
CA SER A 92 7.11 26.00 4.31
C SER A 92 8.37 26.44 5.06
N GLY A 93 9.55 26.04 4.59
CA GLY A 93 10.84 26.23 5.29
C GLY A 93 11.17 25.11 6.29
N GLU A 94 10.28 24.13 6.48
CA GLU A 94 10.55 22.95 7.29
C GLU A 94 11.64 22.06 6.65
N PRO A 95 12.54 21.46 7.46
CA PRO A 95 13.53 20.52 6.95
C PRO A 95 12.87 19.32 6.26
N TYR A 96 13.46 18.87 5.17
CA TYR A 96 12.96 17.70 4.44
C TYR A 96 12.96 16.46 5.33
N ARG A 97 11.92 15.65 5.21
CA ARG A 97 11.84 14.34 5.87
C ARG A 97 11.84 13.22 4.86
N TYR A 98 12.48 12.12 5.26
CA TYR A 98 12.54 10.90 4.48
C TYR A 98 11.78 9.80 5.21
N GLY A 99 11.25 8.86 4.45
CA GLY A 99 10.56 7.72 5.01
C GLY A 99 10.45 6.59 4.00
N PRO A 100 10.05 5.39 4.43
CA PRO A 100 9.85 4.28 3.50
C PRO A 100 8.87 4.68 2.40
N GLY A 101 9.15 4.25 1.17
CA GLY A 101 8.15 4.27 0.11
C GLY A 101 7.15 3.15 0.33
N PHE A 102 7.01 2.27 -0.65
CA PHE A 102 6.30 1.03 -0.42
C PHE A 102 7.09 0.17 0.57
N TYR A 103 6.42 -0.33 1.60
CA TYR A 103 7.05 -1.15 2.63
C TYR A 103 7.59 -2.45 2.01
N SER A 104 8.75 -2.87 2.52
CA SER A 104 9.49 -4.04 2.06
C SER A 104 9.79 -4.97 3.23
N TYR A 105 9.64 -6.26 3.00
CA TYR A 105 10.04 -7.29 3.96
C TYR A 105 11.46 -7.81 3.63
N PRO A 106 12.36 -8.00 4.59
CA PRO A 106 12.19 -7.82 6.03
C PRO A 106 12.54 -6.41 6.51
N ARG A 107 13.05 -5.53 5.65
CA ARG A 107 13.60 -4.21 6.04
C ARG A 107 12.66 -3.38 6.92
N ASP A 108 11.38 -3.35 6.57
CA ASP A 108 10.38 -2.49 7.20
C ASP A 108 9.46 -3.25 8.16
N LEU A 109 9.80 -4.50 8.54
CA LEU A 109 8.92 -5.38 9.34
C LEU A 109 8.51 -4.75 10.68
N ASP A 110 9.44 -4.14 11.40
CA ASP A 110 9.15 -3.50 12.69
C ASP A 110 8.19 -2.31 12.51
N ILE A 111 8.39 -1.52 11.45
CA ILE A 111 7.51 -0.40 11.09
C ILE A 111 6.11 -0.92 10.74
N ILE A 112 6.04 -2.01 9.98
CA ILE A 112 4.79 -2.68 9.62
C ILE A 112 4.03 -3.14 10.88
N LYS A 113 4.70 -3.82 11.81
CA LYS A 113 4.11 -4.28 13.07
C LYS A 113 3.63 -3.11 13.92
N THR A 114 4.47 -2.09 14.12
CA THR A 114 4.08 -0.88 14.86
C THR A 114 2.86 -0.20 14.24
N ARG A 115 2.74 -0.14 12.91
CA ARG A 115 1.55 0.43 12.26
C ARG A 115 0.28 -0.38 12.50
N ILE A 116 0.37 -1.70 12.44
CA ILE A 116 -0.77 -2.59 12.75
C ILE A 116 -1.19 -2.39 14.21
N GLU A 117 -0.24 -2.39 15.15
CA GLU A 117 -0.50 -2.17 16.57
C GLU A 117 -1.10 -0.78 16.87
N CYS A 118 -0.60 0.28 16.22
CA CYS A 118 -1.18 1.62 16.34
C CYS A 118 -2.63 1.65 15.86
N ASN A 119 -2.95 1.03 14.71
CA ASN A 119 -4.33 0.97 14.22
C ASN A 119 -5.23 0.22 15.21
N TYR A 120 -4.79 -0.89 15.80
CA TYR A 120 -5.59 -1.57 16.83
C TYR A 120 -5.83 -0.68 18.04
N ARG A 121 -4.78 0.00 18.53
CA ARG A 121 -4.86 0.91 19.67
C ARG A 121 -5.82 2.07 19.40
N ASP A 122 -5.69 2.73 18.26
CA ASP A 122 -6.50 3.90 17.89
C ASP A 122 -7.98 3.53 17.79
N PHE A 123 -8.30 2.31 17.32
CA PHE A 123 -9.66 1.79 17.26
C PHE A 123 -10.14 1.09 18.55
N GLY A 124 -9.35 1.15 19.63
CA GLY A 124 -9.72 0.60 20.94
C GLY A 124 -9.79 -0.93 21.00
N THR A 125 -9.02 -1.63 20.17
CA THR A 125 -8.96 -3.09 20.10
C THR A 125 -7.52 -3.63 20.26
N THR A 126 -7.35 -4.95 20.17
CA THR A 126 -6.05 -5.64 20.16
C THR A 126 -6.05 -6.73 19.08
N ALA A 127 -4.90 -7.34 18.80
CA ALA A 127 -4.83 -8.46 17.87
C ALA A 127 -5.69 -9.64 18.35
N GLU A 128 -5.67 -9.94 19.66
CA GLU A 128 -6.46 -11.02 20.24
C GLU A 128 -7.97 -10.76 20.14
N LYS A 129 -8.39 -9.52 20.43
CA LYS A 129 -9.79 -9.11 20.24
C LYS A 129 -10.18 -9.14 18.76
N ALA A 130 -9.28 -8.76 17.86
CA ALA A 130 -9.53 -8.82 16.43
C ALA A 130 -9.85 -10.24 15.97
N GLU A 131 -9.14 -11.24 16.49
CA GLU A 131 -9.45 -12.65 16.22
C GLU A 131 -10.80 -13.08 16.83
N GLN A 132 -11.06 -12.69 18.08
CA GLN A 132 -12.30 -13.06 18.78
C GLN A 132 -13.55 -12.44 18.14
N GLU A 133 -13.44 -11.23 17.61
CA GLU A 133 -14.56 -10.46 17.04
C GLU A 133 -14.63 -10.53 15.51
N ASP A 134 -13.82 -11.38 14.87
CA ASP A 134 -13.74 -11.53 13.41
C ASP A 134 -13.49 -10.19 12.70
N ILE A 135 -12.55 -9.39 13.25
CA ILE A 135 -12.12 -8.12 12.68
C ILE A 135 -11.06 -8.39 11.59
N PRO A 136 -11.20 -7.83 10.38
CA PRO A 136 -10.24 -8.02 9.30
C PRO A 136 -8.80 -7.64 9.66
N HIS A 137 -7.82 -8.44 9.23
CA HIS A 137 -6.41 -8.06 9.34
C HIS A 137 -6.04 -6.97 8.33
N LEU A 138 -5.06 -6.14 8.69
CA LEU A 138 -4.55 -5.05 7.86
C LEU A 138 -3.09 -5.28 7.51
N ILE A 139 -2.75 -5.09 6.23
CA ILE A 139 -1.38 -5.12 5.73
C ILE A 139 -1.00 -3.70 5.30
N PRO A 140 -0.08 -3.02 5.99
CA PRO A 140 0.47 -1.74 5.54
C PRO A 140 1.16 -1.89 4.18
N ILE A 141 0.79 -1.05 3.21
CA ILE A 141 1.40 -1.06 1.86
C ILE A 141 2.35 0.12 1.69
N VAL A 142 1.87 1.32 1.98
CA VAL A 142 2.61 2.58 1.85
C VAL A 142 1.92 3.65 2.68
N SER A 143 2.67 4.42 3.46
CA SER A 143 2.13 5.50 4.28
C SER A 143 0.88 5.03 5.07
N HIS A 144 -0.22 5.79 5.02
CA HIS A 144 -1.50 5.49 5.64
C HIS A 144 -2.41 4.58 4.80
N ARG A 145 -1.87 3.69 3.96
CA ARG A 145 -2.65 2.79 3.09
C ARG A 145 -2.48 1.34 3.52
N PHE A 146 -3.60 0.68 3.75
CA PHE A 146 -3.66 -0.66 4.29
C PHE A 146 -4.53 -1.55 3.40
N LEU A 147 -4.01 -2.70 2.99
CA LEU A 147 -4.80 -3.75 2.37
C LEU A 147 -5.57 -4.49 3.46
N VAL A 148 -6.86 -4.70 3.24
CA VAL A 148 -7.65 -5.62 4.07
C VAL A 148 -7.32 -7.05 3.65
N ALA A 149 -6.66 -7.80 4.53
CA ALA A 149 -6.04 -9.09 4.19
C ALA A 149 -7.06 -10.24 4.10
N ASP A 150 -8.08 -10.20 4.93
CA ASP A 150 -9.08 -11.27 5.05
C ASP A 150 -10.46 -10.72 5.43
N ARG A 151 -11.44 -11.62 5.62
CA ARG A 151 -12.82 -11.34 6.06
C ARG A 151 -13.60 -10.37 5.17
N CYS A 152 -12.98 -9.92 4.07
CA CYS A 152 -13.57 -9.16 2.98
C CYS A 152 -13.04 -9.72 1.67
N LYS A 153 -13.88 -10.43 0.90
CA LYS A 153 -13.49 -11.10 -0.36
C LYS A 153 -12.87 -10.17 -1.40
N ALA A 154 -13.20 -8.88 -1.36
CA ALA A 154 -12.65 -7.90 -2.28
C ALA A 154 -11.20 -7.50 -1.96
N ASN A 155 -10.74 -7.75 -0.72
CA ASN A 155 -9.46 -7.27 -0.21
C ASN A 155 -9.19 -5.81 -0.59
N PRO A 156 -10.08 -4.87 -0.22
CA PRO A 156 -9.94 -3.46 -0.59
C PRO A 156 -8.73 -2.82 0.09
N VAL A 157 -8.33 -1.66 -0.44
CA VAL A 157 -7.36 -0.79 0.23
C VAL A 157 -8.12 0.31 0.96
N ILE A 158 -7.83 0.47 2.25
CA ILE A 158 -8.36 1.53 3.09
C ILE A 158 -7.25 2.51 3.48
N SER A 159 -7.65 3.75 3.74
CA SER A 159 -6.78 4.77 4.29
C SER A 159 -7.11 4.97 5.75
N ILE A 160 -6.14 4.85 6.66
CA ILE A 160 -6.33 5.09 8.10
C ILE A 160 -5.33 6.13 8.60
N GLN A 161 -5.86 7.18 9.24
CA GLN A 161 -5.08 8.18 9.95
C GLN A 161 -5.71 8.47 11.32
N GLY A 162 -5.12 7.91 12.37
CA GLY A 162 -5.75 7.88 13.70
C GLY A 162 -7.03 7.03 13.63
N THR A 163 -8.15 7.62 14.04
CA THR A 163 -9.48 6.99 13.96
C THR A 163 -10.23 7.31 12.65
N ASP A 164 -9.71 8.21 11.81
CA ASP A 164 -10.30 8.51 10.52
C ASP A 164 -9.96 7.42 9.51
N SER A 165 -10.99 6.91 8.83
CA SER A 165 -10.87 5.78 7.92
C SER A 165 -11.78 5.93 6.71
N ILE A 166 -11.22 5.72 5.53
CA ILE A 166 -11.98 5.76 4.27
C ILE A 166 -11.64 4.57 3.39
N LEU A 167 -12.63 4.12 2.62
CA LEU A 167 -12.38 3.22 1.51
C LEU A 167 -11.59 3.97 0.44
N TYR A 168 -10.38 3.50 0.15
CA TYR A 168 -9.47 4.18 -0.76
C TYR A 168 -9.49 3.55 -2.16
N SER A 169 -9.59 2.22 -2.24
CA SER A 169 -9.72 1.48 -3.49
C SER A 169 -10.40 0.13 -3.25
N ASP A 170 -11.02 -0.43 -4.29
CA ASP A 170 -11.74 -1.70 -4.23
C ASP A 170 -10.85 -2.94 -4.39
N SER A 171 -9.61 -2.77 -4.84
CA SER A 171 -8.62 -3.83 -5.05
C SER A 171 -7.19 -3.29 -4.91
N LEU A 172 -6.23 -4.20 -4.77
CA LEU A 172 -4.81 -3.85 -4.74
C LEU A 172 -4.33 -3.29 -6.09
N GLU A 173 -4.82 -3.86 -7.20
CA GLU A 173 -4.48 -3.48 -8.56
C GLU A 173 -4.94 -2.05 -8.88
N SER A 174 -6.22 -1.75 -8.64
CA SER A 174 -6.77 -0.39 -8.78
C SER A 174 -5.98 0.60 -7.91
N PHE A 175 -5.72 0.25 -6.65
CA PHE A 175 -4.95 1.09 -5.75
C PHE A 175 -3.57 1.43 -6.32
N LEU A 176 -2.81 0.40 -6.70
CA LEU A 176 -1.45 0.56 -7.17
C LEU A 176 -1.41 1.36 -8.47
N TYR A 177 -2.31 1.10 -9.42
CA TYR A 177 -2.38 1.84 -10.67
C TYR A 177 -2.53 3.34 -10.42
N TYR A 178 -3.57 3.75 -9.68
CA TYR A 178 -3.83 5.18 -9.44
C TYR A 178 -2.80 5.82 -8.52
N HIS A 179 -2.31 5.10 -7.51
CA HIS A 179 -1.34 5.64 -6.57
C HIS A 179 0.04 5.86 -7.22
N VAL A 180 0.48 4.93 -8.06
CA VAL A 180 1.82 4.97 -8.66
C VAL A 180 1.93 5.97 -9.80
N PHE A 181 0.88 6.09 -10.62
CA PHE A 181 0.85 7.01 -11.76
C PHE A 181 0.23 8.38 -11.45
N GLU A 182 -0.09 8.64 -10.18
CA GLU A 182 -0.69 9.89 -9.70
C GLU A 182 -1.97 10.27 -10.48
N GLU A 183 -2.70 9.27 -10.95
CA GLU A 183 -3.91 9.46 -11.73
C GLU A 183 -5.11 9.73 -10.83
N LYS A 184 -6.12 10.44 -11.37
CA LYS A 184 -7.39 10.65 -10.66
C LYS A 184 -8.03 9.30 -10.38
N ARG A 185 -8.24 9.01 -9.10
CA ARG A 185 -8.84 7.76 -8.63
C ARG A 185 -10.23 7.59 -9.24
N SER A 186 -10.55 6.37 -9.64
CA SER A 186 -11.95 5.97 -9.77
C SER A 186 -12.62 5.99 -8.39
N GLN A 187 -13.90 6.34 -8.33
CA GLN A 187 -14.65 6.23 -7.09
C GLN A 187 -14.82 4.74 -6.76
N PRO A 188 -14.41 4.28 -5.57
CA PRO A 188 -14.56 2.88 -5.20
C PRO A 188 -16.04 2.52 -5.09
N ASN A 189 -16.40 1.29 -5.48
CA ASN A 189 -17.78 0.84 -5.41
C ASN A 189 -18.19 0.45 -3.97
N LEU A 190 -18.65 1.45 -3.22
CA LEU A 190 -19.06 1.32 -1.81
C LEU A 190 -20.19 0.31 -1.60
N SER A 191 -21.06 0.08 -2.59
CA SER A 191 -22.22 -0.80 -2.43
C SER A 191 -21.86 -2.28 -2.26
N ARG A 192 -20.64 -2.67 -2.67
CA ARG A 192 -20.19 -4.07 -2.69
C ARG A 192 -19.15 -4.39 -1.63
N ILE A 193 -18.60 -3.38 -0.95
CA ILE A 193 -17.50 -3.54 -0.01
C ILE A 193 -18.00 -3.34 1.41
N LYS A 194 -17.87 -4.40 2.22
CA LYS A 194 -18.19 -4.39 3.64
C LYS A 194 -16.93 -4.73 4.41
N VAL A 195 -16.20 -3.70 4.82
CA VAL A 195 -15.10 -3.83 5.80
C VAL A 195 -15.64 -3.33 7.13
N ARG A 196 -16.37 -4.21 7.82
CA ARG A 196 -16.92 -3.89 9.14
C ARG A 196 -15.76 -3.60 10.10
N PHE A 197 -16.05 -2.86 11.16
CA PHE A 197 -15.08 -2.37 12.16
C PHE A 197 -14.15 -1.24 11.67
N TRP A 198 -13.46 -1.39 10.53
CA TRP A 198 -12.47 -0.43 10.07
C TRP A 198 -13.01 0.76 9.31
N LEU A 199 -14.22 0.67 8.75
CA LEU A 199 -14.92 1.77 8.11
C LEU A 199 -16.14 2.08 8.98
N ARG A 200 -16.09 3.18 9.72
CA ARG A 200 -17.15 3.63 10.64
C ARG A 200 -17.57 5.06 10.34
#